data_AF-A2DWU1-F1
#
_entry.id   AF-A2DWU1-F1
#
_cell.length_a   1.000
_cell.length_b   1.000
_cell.length_c   1.000
_cell.angle_alpha   90.00
_cell.angle_beta   90.00
_cell.angle_gamma   90.00
#
_symmetry.space_group_name_H-M   'P 1'
#
loop_
_entity.id
_entity.type
_entity.pdbx_description
1 polymer ?
#
loop_
_entity_poly.entity_id
_entity_poly.type
_entity_poly.pdbx_seq_one_letter_code
_entity_poly.pdbx_strand_id
1 'polypeptide(L)'
;MKSARRNIKTLYEDLNNPIRSRDRNPLPPPPKSARTISTTSRTARPSFNPKNFHQVENSTVSVENVIITSRKDKEDQVQAFIDEFHPPPIQILQKIAQVSKNHKSVLLKIINELKQYKEENLHEPVADLSNDAITKITSLRLKTIDMDREIDESRNLNTILYEELEDAKKKLEKAQQEYNRIKTVYDASSFTIYDSTRNEKEIQKELDALPKKPSQKETMKYNALWGENKHLKSEIQKTLDKLGEERQYQLSVIAKRAIKEIQLEDENNEKS
;
A
#
# COMPACT_ATOMS: atom_id res chain seq x y z
N MET A 1 13.88 34.42 47.59
CA MET A 1 13.07 33.21 47.34
C MET A 1 12.80 33.10 45.84
N LYS A 2 13.39 32.12 45.14
CA LYS A 2 13.28 31.98 43.68
C LYS A 2 11.98 31.25 43.32
N SER A 3 11.13 31.92 42.55
CA SER A 3 9.85 31.43 42.03
C SER A 3 10.07 30.38 40.93
N ALA A 4 9.60 29.16 41.16
CA ALA A 4 9.57 28.12 40.14
C ALA A 4 8.27 28.24 39.33
N ARG A 5 8.24 29.16 38.36
CA ARG A 5 7.27 29.11 37.26
C ARG A 5 7.67 27.97 36.32
N ARG A 6 7.05 26.79 36.47
CA ARG A 6 7.16 25.74 35.45
C ARG A 6 6.16 26.03 34.34
N ASN A 7 6.68 26.17 33.12
CA ASN A 7 5.92 26.38 31.89
C ASN A 7 4.96 25.21 31.64
N ILE A 8 3.68 25.52 31.42
CA ILE A 8 2.60 24.55 31.11
C ILE A 8 2.90 23.73 29.84
N LYS A 9 3.83 24.19 28.99
CA LYS A 9 4.27 23.48 27.78
C LYS A 9 5.01 22.16 28.07
N THR A 10 5.66 21.99 29.22
CA THR A 10 6.41 20.76 29.54
C THR A 10 5.54 19.65 30.14
N LEU A 11 4.29 19.93 30.52
CA LEU A 11 3.38 18.92 31.09
C LEU A 11 2.78 17.97 30.03
N TYR A 12 2.71 18.42 28.77
CA TYR A 12 2.13 17.64 27.67
C TYR A 12 3.15 16.80 26.89
N GLU A 13 4.45 17.07 27.03
CA GLU A 13 5.50 16.23 26.42
C GLU A 13 5.74 14.93 27.21
N ASP A 14 5.46 14.91 28.52
CA ASP A 14 5.69 13.75 29.39
C ASP A 14 4.66 12.61 29.20
N LEU A 15 3.49 12.89 28.61
CA LEU A 15 2.44 11.89 28.39
C LEU A 15 2.64 11.05 27.12
N ASN A 16 3.51 11.49 26.20
CA ASN A 16 3.80 10.79 24.94
C ASN A 16 5.08 9.94 24.98
N ASN A 17 5.83 9.96 26.08
CA ASN A 17 7.02 9.13 26.25
C ASN A 17 6.71 7.92 27.14
N PRO A 18 6.96 6.66 26.69
CA PRO A 18 6.89 5.53 27.59
C PRO A 18 7.90 5.73 28.72
N ILE A 19 7.47 5.58 29.97
CA ILE A 19 8.31 5.65 31.16
C ILE A 19 9.41 4.59 31.03
N ARG A 20 10.57 4.98 30.47
CA ARG A 20 11.80 4.21 30.58
C ARG A 20 12.36 4.47 31.96
N SER A 21 11.95 3.66 32.93
CA SER A 21 12.60 3.60 34.24
C SER A 21 14.09 3.35 34.03
N ARG A 22 14.95 4.33 34.32
CA ARG A 22 16.41 4.21 34.20
C ARG A 22 17.03 3.27 35.25
N ASP A 23 16.25 2.84 36.25
CA ASP A 23 16.69 1.95 37.33
C ASP A 23 16.06 0.56 37.23
N ARG A 24 16.20 -0.11 36.08
CA ARG A 24 16.04 -1.58 36.05
C ARG A 24 17.38 -2.20 36.37
N ASN A 25 17.50 -2.79 37.57
CA ASN A 25 18.59 -3.71 37.87
C ASN A 25 18.70 -4.75 36.74
N PRO A 26 19.87 -4.95 36.13
CA PRO A 26 20.03 -5.96 35.10
C PRO A 26 19.71 -7.33 35.71
N LEU A 27 18.93 -8.13 34.98
CA LEU A 27 18.63 -9.52 35.36
C LEU A 27 19.95 -10.29 35.52
N PRO A 28 20.07 -11.17 36.52
CA PRO A 28 21.29 -11.94 36.74
C PRO A 28 21.60 -12.81 35.51
N PRO A 29 22.90 -13.00 35.19
CA PRO A 29 23.30 -13.85 34.06
C PRO A 29 22.84 -15.29 34.29
N PRO A 30 22.48 -16.02 33.22
CA PRO A 30 22.05 -17.40 33.34
C PRO A 30 23.16 -18.29 33.92
N PRO A 31 22.82 -19.31 34.74
CA PRO A 31 23.79 -20.17 35.38
C PRO A 31 24.59 -21.01 34.36
N LYS A 32 25.88 -21.22 34.68
CA LYS A 32 26.83 -22.01 33.87
C LYS A 32 26.46 -23.49 33.86
N SER A 33 26.10 -23.98 32.68
CA SER A 33 26.21 -25.36 32.15
C SER A 33 25.80 -26.56 33.02
N ALA A 34 24.79 -27.30 32.54
CA ALA A 34 24.77 -28.77 32.65
C ALA A 34 25.28 -29.37 31.33
N ARG A 35 26.36 -30.14 31.39
CA ARG A 35 26.93 -30.90 30.29
C ARG A 35 25.91 -31.92 29.77
N THR A 36 25.56 -31.85 28.49
CA THR A 36 25.15 -33.05 27.74
C THR A 36 26.30 -33.44 26.83
N ILE A 37 26.87 -34.62 27.08
CA ILE A 37 27.95 -35.21 26.28
C ILE A 37 27.31 -35.73 25.00
N SER A 38 27.45 -35.00 23.89
CA SER A 38 27.23 -35.57 22.55
C SER A 38 28.57 -36.11 22.07
N THR A 39 28.71 -37.43 22.11
CA THR A 39 29.81 -38.17 21.47
C THR A 39 29.65 -38.04 19.95
N THR A 40 30.52 -37.26 19.32
CA THR A 40 30.72 -37.35 17.87
C THR A 40 32.21 -37.45 17.61
N SER A 41 32.58 -38.59 17.06
CA SER A 41 33.94 -39.06 16.80
C SER A 41 34.69 -38.12 15.84
N ARG A 42 35.96 -37.87 16.18
CA ARG A 42 36.98 -37.28 15.32
C ARG A 42 37.16 -38.11 14.05
N THR A 43 37.13 -37.45 12.89
CA THR A 43 38.00 -37.77 11.75
C THR A 43 38.76 -36.51 11.36
N ALA A 44 40.09 -36.64 11.25
CA ALA A 44 41.02 -35.54 10.99
C ALA A 44 40.85 -35.00 9.56
N ARG A 45 40.82 -33.67 9.41
CA ARG A 45 40.96 -33.00 8.11
C ARG A 45 42.44 -32.71 7.83
N PRO A 46 42.96 -32.97 6.62
CA PRO A 46 44.26 -32.47 6.20
C PRO A 46 44.20 -30.95 5.97
N SER A 47 45.32 -30.26 6.19
CA SER A 47 45.46 -28.81 6.07
C SER A 47 45.30 -28.35 4.61
N PHE A 48 44.34 -27.46 4.38
CA PHE A 48 44.11 -26.82 3.07
C PHE A 48 44.86 -25.48 3.01
N ASN A 49 45.66 -25.28 1.97
CA ASN A 49 46.46 -24.08 1.76
C ASN A 49 45.69 -23.09 0.85
N PRO A 50 45.27 -21.90 1.35
CA PRO A 50 44.25 -21.07 0.69
C PRO A 50 44.75 -20.22 -0.49
N LYS A 51 46.00 -20.35 -0.92
CA LYS A 51 46.58 -19.46 -1.95
C LYS A 51 46.36 -19.90 -3.40
N ASN A 52 45.94 -21.14 -3.67
CA ASN A 52 45.76 -21.64 -5.03
C ASN A 52 44.32 -21.54 -5.57
N PHE A 53 43.36 -21.05 -4.78
CA PHE A 53 41.95 -21.00 -5.22
C PHE A 53 41.60 -19.76 -6.06
N HIS A 54 42.38 -18.69 -5.99
CA HIS A 54 42.07 -17.43 -6.68
C HIS A 54 42.66 -17.30 -8.09
N GLN A 55 43.36 -18.32 -8.61
CA GLN A 55 44.03 -18.23 -9.91
C GLN A 55 43.32 -18.97 -11.05
N VAL A 56 42.22 -19.70 -10.77
CA VAL A 56 41.52 -20.51 -11.80
C VAL A 56 40.22 -19.85 -12.29
N GLU A 57 39.69 -18.83 -11.61
CA GLU A 57 38.37 -18.25 -11.94
C GLU A 57 38.37 -17.32 -13.19
N ASN A 58 39.53 -16.98 -13.77
CA ASN A 58 39.61 -16.00 -14.86
C ASN A 58 39.72 -16.59 -16.28
N SER A 59 39.50 -17.89 -16.51
CA SER A 59 39.68 -18.48 -17.86
C SER A 59 38.56 -19.37 -18.40
N THR A 60 37.45 -19.54 -17.69
CA THR A 60 36.30 -20.28 -18.22
C THR A 60 35.06 -19.40 -18.21
N VAL A 61 34.87 -18.64 -19.30
CA VAL A 61 33.58 -18.01 -19.58
C VAL A 61 32.53 -19.13 -19.62
N SER A 62 31.56 -19.09 -18.71
CA SER A 62 30.49 -20.09 -18.69
C SER A 62 29.76 -20.09 -20.03
N VAL A 63 29.39 -21.28 -20.53
CA VAL A 63 28.62 -21.44 -21.78
C VAL A 63 27.34 -20.60 -21.74
N GLU A 64 26.75 -20.44 -20.56
CA GLU A 64 25.60 -19.58 -20.31
C GLU A 64 25.89 -18.10 -20.58
N ASN A 65 27.04 -17.58 -20.14
CA ASN A 65 27.43 -16.20 -20.42
C ASN A 65 27.63 -15.96 -21.93
N VAL A 66 28.21 -16.93 -22.66
CA VAL A 66 28.37 -16.86 -24.13
C VAL A 66 27.01 -16.91 -24.86
N ILE A 67 26.06 -17.71 -24.35
CA ILE A 67 24.71 -17.79 -24.92
C ILE A 67 23.92 -16.51 -24.64
N ILE A 68 24.06 -15.92 -23.44
CA ILE A 68 23.37 -14.70 -23.04
C ILE A 68 23.91 -13.50 -23.84
N THR A 69 25.23 -13.35 -23.98
CA THR A 69 25.82 -12.30 -24.82
C THR A 69 25.40 -12.46 -26.28
N SER A 70 25.43 -13.68 -26.83
CA SER A 70 24.98 -13.94 -28.21
C SER A 70 23.50 -13.64 -28.44
N ARG A 71 22.63 -13.75 -27.43
CA ARG A 71 21.21 -13.37 -27.55
C ARG A 71 21.04 -11.86 -27.53
N LYS A 72 21.72 -11.18 -26.62
CA LYS A 72 21.68 -9.73 -26.49
C LYS A 72 22.23 -9.04 -27.74
N ASP A 73 23.36 -9.50 -28.28
CA ASP A 73 23.95 -8.95 -29.51
C ASP A 73 23.01 -9.06 -30.72
N LYS A 74 22.17 -10.11 -30.75
CA LYS A 74 21.18 -10.34 -31.81
C LYS A 74 19.96 -9.45 -31.66
N GLU A 75 19.53 -9.21 -30.42
CA GLU A 75 18.45 -8.27 -30.10
C GLU A 75 18.87 -6.85 -30.45
N ASP A 76 20.08 -6.44 -30.05
CA ASP A 76 20.64 -5.13 -30.38
C ASP A 76 20.76 -4.93 -31.91
N GLN A 77 21.10 -5.97 -32.68
CA GLN A 77 21.11 -5.93 -34.15
C GLN A 77 19.71 -5.73 -34.77
N VAL A 78 18.67 -6.31 -34.17
CA VAL A 78 17.29 -6.14 -34.64
C VAL A 78 16.79 -4.75 -34.26
N GLN A 79 17.08 -4.29 -33.04
CA GLN A 79 16.67 -2.97 -32.56
C GLN A 79 17.35 -1.86 -33.37
N ALA A 80 18.66 -1.95 -33.63
CA ALA A 80 19.35 -1.01 -34.49
C ALA A 80 18.74 -0.94 -35.90
N PHE A 81 18.32 -2.07 -36.46
CA PHE A 81 17.63 -2.11 -37.76
C PHE A 81 16.25 -1.44 -37.71
N ILE A 82 15.49 -1.60 -36.62
CA ILE A 82 14.20 -0.92 -36.43
C ILE A 82 14.41 0.60 -36.34
N ASP A 83 15.37 1.02 -35.53
CA ASP A 83 15.65 2.43 -35.27
C ASP A 83 16.22 3.14 -36.50
N GLU A 84 17.01 2.46 -37.34
CA GLU A 84 17.62 3.05 -38.54
C GLU A 84 16.67 3.08 -39.76
N PHE A 85 15.87 2.03 -39.99
CA PHE A 85 15.11 1.88 -41.24
C PHE A 85 13.58 1.98 -41.08
N HIS A 86 13.06 2.00 -39.85
CA HIS A 86 11.62 2.00 -39.52
C HIS A 86 10.78 1.06 -40.41
N PRO A 87 11.16 -0.22 -40.51
CA PRO A 87 10.54 -1.15 -41.44
C PRO A 87 9.15 -1.59 -40.96
N PRO A 88 8.25 -2.02 -41.86
CA PRO A 88 6.95 -2.56 -41.47
C PRO A 88 7.08 -3.86 -40.66
N PRO A 89 6.10 -4.22 -39.81
CA PRO A 89 6.19 -5.36 -38.88
C PRO A 89 6.58 -6.69 -39.53
N ILE A 90 6.12 -6.94 -40.76
CA ILE A 90 6.48 -8.15 -41.53
C ILE A 90 7.98 -8.21 -41.82
N GLN A 91 8.62 -7.07 -42.13
CA GLN A 91 10.06 -7.00 -42.39
C GLN A 91 10.87 -7.13 -41.10
N ILE A 92 10.35 -6.65 -39.95
CA ILE A 92 10.94 -6.89 -38.64
C ILE A 92 10.98 -8.40 -38.34
N LEU A 93 9.87 -9.09 -38.56
CA LEU A 93 9.79 -10.55 -38.40
C LEU A 93 10.77 -11.30 -39.32
N GLN A 94 10.93 -10.82 -40.57
CA GLN A 94 11.93 -11.37 -41.50
C GLN A 94 13.36 -11.18 -40.97
N LYS A 95 13.68 -10.02 -40.42
CA LYS A 95 14.99 -9.73 -39.83
C LYS A 95 15.26 -10.63 -38.61
N ILE A 96 14.27 -10.81 -37.74
CA ILE A 96 14.37 -11.72 -36.59
C ILE A 96 14.60 -13.17 -37.06
N ALA A 97 13.89 -13.61 -38.12
CA ALA A 97 14.08 -14.94 -38.71
C ALA A 97 15.48 -15.13 -39.31
N GLN A 98 16.11 -14.08 -39.84
CA GLN A 98 17.48 -14.12 -40.35
C GLN A 98 18.51 -14.23 -39.22
N VAL A 99 18.33 -13.48 -38.15
CA VAL A 99 19.26 -13.40 -37.02
C VAL A 99 19.11 -14.62 -36.08
N SER A 100 17.90 -15.19 -35.98
CA SER A 100 17.60 -16.34 -35.14
C SER A 100 17.53 -17.66 -35.91
N LYS A 101 18.64 -18.39 -35.95
CA LYS A 101 18.73 -19.72 -36.61
C LYS A 101 17.71 -20.73 -36.08
N ASN A 102 17.40 -20.70 -34.79
CA ASN A 102 16.51 -21.68 -34.15
C ASN A 102 15.03 -21.44 -34.46
N HIS A 103 14.63 -20.19 -34.71
CA HIS A 103 13.23 -19.82 -34.97
C HIS A 103 12.95 -19.54 -36.45
N LYS A 104 13.97 -19.56 -37.32
CA LYS A 104 13.87 -19.22 -38.74
C LYS A 104 12.75 -19.96 -39.47
N SER A 105 12.63 -21.27 -39.30
CA SER A 105 11.64 -22.07 -40.03
C SER A 105 10.20 -21.74 -39.63
N VAL A 106 9.95 -21.55 -38.32
CA VAL A 106 8.63 -21.21 -37.79
C VAL A 106 8.26 -19.79 -38.17
N LEU A 107 9.17 -18.83 -37.99
CA LEU A 107 8.93 -17.44 -38.35
C LEU A 107 8.70 -17.27 -39.86
N LEU A 108 9.40 -18.01 -40.72
CA LEU A 108 9.15 -17.96 -42.17
C LEU A 108 7.76 -18.47 -42.56
N LYS A 109 7.22 -19.48 -41.86
CA LYS A 109 5.84 -19.95 -42.09
C LYS A 109 4.83 -18.88 -41.70
N ILE A 110 4.98 -18.31 -40.50
CA ILE A 110 4.13 -17.23 -40.00
C ILE A 110 4.17 -16.02 -40.95
N ILE A 111 5.37 -15.62 -41.42
CA ILE A 111 5.53 -14.51 -42.37
C ILE A 111 4.80 -14.80 -43.69
N ASN A 112 4.83 -16.03 -44.17
CA ASN A 112 4.14 -16.41 -45.40
C ASN A 112 2.61 -16.42 -45.22
N GLU A 113 2.12 -16.88 -44.08
CA GLU A 113 0.70 -16.85 -43.72
C GLU A 113 0.20 -15.41 -43.57
N LEU A 114 0.92 -14.58 -42.82
CA LEU A 114 0.60 -13.15 -42.64
C LEU A 114 0.61 -12.35 -43.96
N LYS A 115 1.44 -12.73 -44.93
CA LYS A 115 1.44 -12.12 -46.27
C LYS A 115 0.23 -12.53 -47.12
N GLN A 116 -0.41 -13.66 -46.81
CA GLN A 116 -1.60 -14.13 -47.52
C GLN A 116 -2.88 -13.41 -47.03
N TYR A 117 -2.87 -12.92 -45.80
CA TYR A 117 -3.94 -12.06 -45.28
C TYR A 117 -3.82 -10.65 -45.87
N LYS A 118 -4.71 -10.31 -46.79
CA LYS A 118 -4.91 -8.92 -47.25
C LYS A 118 -5.71 -8.15 -46.22
N GLU A 119 -5.37 -6.88 -46.04
CA GLU A 119 -6.01 -5.92 -45.12
C GLU A 119 -7.55 -5.82 -45.27
N GLU A 120 -8.09 -6.29 -46.40
CA GLU A 120 -9.52 -6.30 -46.72
C GLU A 120 -10.37 -7.21 -45.79
N ASN A 121 -9.76 -8.14 -45.05
CA ASN A 121 -10.47 -9.07 -44.15
C ASN A 121 -10.43 -8.68 -42.66
N LEU A 122 -9.78 -7.56 -42.28
CA LEU A 122 -9.87 -7.02 -40.93
C LEU A 122 -11.17 -6.21 -40.79
N HIS A 123 -12.26 -6.90 -40.50
CA HIS A 123 -13.54 -6.24 -40.20
C HIS A 123 -13.39 -5.45 -38.89
N GLU A 124 -13.42 -4.11 -38.97
CA GLU A 124 -13.49 -3.29 -37.75
C GLU A 124 -14.83 -3.57 -37.05
N PRO A 125 -14.85 -4.02 -35.78
CA PRO A 125 -16.08 -4.38 -35.08
C PRO A 125 -17.03 -3.19 -34.83
N VAL A 126 -16.58 -1.97 -35.15
CA VAL A 126 -17.38 -0.74 -35.04
C VAL A 126 -18.26 -0.52 -36.28
N ALA A 127 -17.89 -1.06 -37.44
CA ALA A 127 -18.58 -0.82 -38.70
C ALA A 127 -19.98 -1.48 -38.77
N ASP A 128 -20.22 -2.53 -37.97
CA ASP A 128 -21.48 -3.30 -37.96
C ASP A 128 -22.54 -2.75 -36.99
N LEU A 129 -22.24 -1.70 -36.23
CA LEU A 129 -23.24 -1.03 -35.40
C LEU A 129 -24.08 -0.10 -36.27
N SER A 130 -25.40 -0.30 -36.28
CA SER A 130 -26.32 0.63 -36.97
C SER A 130 -26.13 2.04 -36.44
N ASN A 131 -26.24 3.05 -37.31
CA ASN A 131 -26.11 4.46 -36.93
C ASN A 131 -26.98 4.83 -35.71
N ASP A 132 -28.16 4.20 -35.56
CA ASP A 132 -29.03 4.35 -34.39
C ASP A 132 -28.39 3.85 -33.09
N ALA A 133 -27.72 2.69 -33.11
CA ALA A 133 -27.03 2.15 -31.94
C ALA A 133 -25.87 3.06 -31.53
N ILE A 134 -25.11 3.58 -32.50
CA ILE A 134 -24.01 4.53 -32.25
C ILE A 134 -24.54 5.81 -31.63
N THR A 135 -25.64 6.37 -32.16
CA THR A 135 -26.28 7.58 -31.65
C THR A 135 -26.82 7.38 -30.23
N LYS A 136 -27.39 6.20 -29.95
CA LYS A 136 -27.87 5.85 -28.61
C LYS A 136 -26.71 5.73 -27.61
N ILE A 137 -25.61 5.10 -28.00
CA ILE A 137 -24.40 4.98 -27.16
C ILE A 137 -23.81 6.36 -26.87
N THR A 138 -23.74 7.25 -27.85
CA THR A 138 -23.26 8.63 -27.63
C THR A 138 -24.18 9.41 -26.71
N SER A 139 -25.50 9.31 -26.87
CA SER A 139 -26.46 9.98 -25.98
C SER A 139 -26.35 9.48 -24.53
N LEU A 140 -26.16 8.18 -24.34
CA LEU A 140 -25.95 7.58 -23.01
C LEU A 140 -24.63 8.06 -22.40
N ARG A 141 -23.55 8.12 -23.18
CA ARG A 141 -22.25 8.62 -22.72
C ARG A 141 -22.34 10.08 -22.26
N LEU A 142 -23.01 10.94 -23.03
CA LEU A 142 -23.22 12.34 -22.64
C LEU A 142 -24.00 12.42 -21.32
N LYS A 143 -25.08 11.65 -21.19
CA LYS A 143 -25.86 11.59 -19.95
C LYS A 143 -25.02 11.12 -18.75
N THR A 144 -24.14 10.14 -18.94
CA THR A 144 -23.24 9.68 -17.88
C THR A 144 -22.28 10.78 -17.45
N ILE A 145 -21.69 11.52 -18.40
CA ILE A 145 -20.80 12.65 -18.11
C ILE A 145 -21.54 13.75 -17.33
N ASP A 146 -22.77 14.07 -17.71
CA ASP A 146 -23.58 15.07 -17.01
C ASP A 146 -23.90 14.63 -15.56
N MET A 147 -24.26 13.35 -15.36
CA MET A 147 -24.49 12.79 -14.03
C MET A 147 -23.22 12.77 -13.17
N ASP A 148 -22.07 12.40 -13.75
CA ASP A 148 -20.79 12.41 -13.03
C ASP A 148 -20.42 13.82 -12.57
N ARG A 149 -20.68 14.82 -13.41
CA ARG A 149 -20.47 16.23 -13.05
C ARG A 149 -21.37 16.66 -11.90
N GLU A 150 -22.66 16.31 -11.92
CA GLU A 150 -23.60 16.64 -10.85
C GLU A 150 -23.21 15.96 -9.52
N ILE A 151 -22.70 14.72 -9.58
CA ILE A 151 -22.16 14.00 -8.42
C ILE A 151 -20.96 14.75 -7.83
N ASP A 152 -20.03 15.20 -8.67
CA ASP A 152 -18.83 15.90 -8.21
C ASP A 152 -19.17 17.30 -7.65
N GLU A 153 -20.09 18.03 -8.27
CA GLU A 153 -20.62 19.29 -7.73
C GLU A 153 -21.29 19.06 -6.35
N SER A 154 -22.09 18.00 -6.21
CA SER A 154 -22.72 17.62 -4.94
C SER A 154 -21.71 17.20 -3.86
N ARG A 155 -20.63 16.52 -4.24
CA ARG A 155 -19.53 16.16 -3.31
C ARG A 155 -18.81 17.40 -2.82
N ASN A 156 -18.47 18.32 -3.71
CA ASN A 156 -17.81 19.57 -3.36
C ASN A 156 -18.68 20.42 -2.43
N LEU A 157 -19.98 20.51 -2.71
CA LEU A 157 -20.92 21.21 -1.83
C LEU A 157 -21.01 20.56 -0.45
N ASN A 158 -21.09 19.23 -0.37
CA ASN A 158 -21.07 18.53 0.91
C ASN A 158 -19.79 18.80 1.70
N THR A 159 -18.62 18.81 1.05
CA THR A 159 -17.37 19.12 1.74
C THR A 159 -17.35 20.52 2.33
N ILE A 160 -17.83 21.52 1.58
CA ILE A 160 -17.94 22.91 2.07
C ILE A 160 -18.90 22.98 3.26
N LEU A 161 -20.07 22.35 3.16
CA LEU A 161 -21.06 22.33 4.25
C LEU A 161 -20.53 21.64 5.52
N TYR A 162 -19.72 20.58 5.38
CA TYR A 162 -19.07 19.94 6.52
C TYR A 162 -18.06 20.88 7.21
N GLU A 163 -17.28 21.62 6.44
CA GLU A 163 -16.34 22.61 6.97
C GLU A 163 -17.08 23.75 7.70
N GLU A 164 -18.14 24.29 7.10
CA GLU A 164 -18.98 25.32 7.72
C GLU A 164 -19.64 24.84 9.01
N LEU A 165 -20.12 23.61 9.04
CA LEU A 165 -20.73 22.99 10.22
C LEU A 165 -19.71 22.85 11.34
N GLU A 166 -18.49 22.42 11.02
CA GLU A 166 -17.41 22.26 12.00
C GLU A 166 -16.95 23.61 12.56
N ASP A 167 -16.88 24.64 11.72
CA ASP A 167 -16.59 26.00 12.16
C ASP A 167 -17.71 26.60 13.01
N ALA A 168 -18.97 26.33 12.68
CA ALA A 168 -20.11 26.73 13.50
C ALA A 168 -20.09 26.04 14.87
N LYS A 169 -19.76 24.74 14.94
CA LYS A 169 -19.57 24.02 16.21
C LYS A 169 -18.47 24.63 17.06
N LYS A 170 -17.30 24.94 16.48
CA LYS A 170 -16.20 25.60 17.21
C LYS A 170 -16.60 26.97 17.73
N LYS A 171 -17.37 27.75 16.95
CA LYS A 171 -17.91 29.05 17.39
C LYS A 171 -18.89 28.88 18.55
N LEU A 172 -19.78 27.90 18.49
CA LEU A 172 -20.71 27.56 19.57
C LEU A 172 -19.96 27.19 20.85
N GLU A 173 -18.95 26.32 20.75
CA GLU A 173 -18.15 25.90 21.89
C GLU A 173 -17.44 27.08 22.56
N LYS A 174 -16.81 27.96 21.76
CA LYS A 174 -16.21 29.20 22.28
C LYS A 174 -17.22 30.12 22.96
N ALA A 175 -18.41 30.28 22.37
CA ALA A 175 -19.48 31.09 22.97
C ALA A 175 -19.98 30.48 24.28
N GLN A 176 -20.11 29.16 24.37
CA GLN A 176 -20.46 28.47 25.61
C GLN A 176 -19.38 28.62 26.69
N GLN A 177 -18.11 28.51 26.32
CA GLN A 177 -17.00 28.74 27.25
C GLN A 177 -17.02 30.18 27.79
N GLU A 178 -17.23 31.17 26.93
CA GLU A 178 -17.30 32.57 27.34
C GLU A 178 -18.56 32.87 28.17
N TYR A 179 -19.71 32.28 27.81
CA TYR A 179 -20.92 32.36 28.62
C TYR A 179 -20.70 31.79 30.02
N ASN A 180 -20.10 30.60 30.13
CA ASN A 180 -19.78 29.99 31.41
C ASN A 180 -18.82 30.86 32.23
N ARG A 181 -17.82 31.46 31.57
CA ARG A 181 -16.90 32.41 32.21
C ARG A 181 -17.65 33.62 32.76
N ILE A 182 -18.48 34.27 31.95
CA ILE A 182 -19.28 35.42 32.37
C ILE A 182 -20.22 35.02 33.50
N LYS A 183 -20.87 33.85 33.41
CA LYS A 183 -21.73 33.32 34.46
C LYS A 183 -20.97 33.15 35.77
N THR A 184 -19.77 32.57 35.77
CA THR A 184 -18.95 32.44 36.99
C THR A 184 -18.60 33.79 37.60
N VAL A 185 -18.26 34.79 36.77
CA VAL A 185 -17.96 36.15 37.24
C VAL A 185 -19.21 36.83 37.79
N TYR A 186 -20.34 36.67 37.11
CA TYR A 186 -21.64 37.21 37.53
C TYR A 186 -22.07 36.60 38.87
N ASP A 187 -22.05 35.27 38.99
CA ASP A 187 -22.38 34.53 40.20
C ASP A 187 -21.46 34.96 41.36
N ALA A 188 -20.15 35.13 41.11
CA ALA A 188 -19.20 35.65 42.09
C ALA A 188 -19.41 37.14 42.47
N SER A 189 -19.95 37.94 41.56
CA SER A 189 -20.25 39.37 41.78
C SER A 189 -21.62 39.62 42.42
N SER A 190 -22.55 38.68 42.26
CA SER A 190 -23.88 38.74 42.86
C SER A 190 -23.78 38.45 44.36
N PHE A 191 -24.57 39.18 45.17
CA PHE A 191 -24.52 39.16 46.65
C PHE A 191 -25.02 37.85 47.30
N THR A 192 -24.89 36.69 46.64
CA THR A 192 -25.19 35.34 47.15
C THR A 192 -23.94 34.65 47.71
N ILE A 193 -23.05 35.41 48.33
CA ILE A 193 -21.72 34.96 48.80
C ILE A 193 -21.81 33.75 49.74
N TYR A 194 -22.88 33.64 50.53
CA TYR A 194 -23.06 32.55 51.48
C TYR A 194 -23.48 31.21 50.80
N ASP A 195 -24.40 31.25 49.84
CA ASP A 195 -24.83 30.07 49.09
C ASP A 195 -23.78 29.64 48.07
N SER A 196 -23.08 30.59 47.44
CA SER A 196 -21.97 30.32 46.53
C SER A 196 -20.80 29.63 47.23
N THR A 197 -20.37 30.12 48.40
CA THR A 197 -19.26 29.49 49.15
C THR A 197 -19.64 28.15 49.78
N ARG A 198 -20.92 27.93 50.08
CA ARG A 198 -21.44 26.63 50.51
C ARG A 198 -21.44 25.63 49.35
N ASN A 199 -21.97 26.02 48.18
CA ASN A 199 -21.98 25.18 46.99
C ASN A 199 -20.57 24.91 46.48
N GLU A 200 -19.66 25.89 46.49
CA GLU A 200 -18.25 25.67 46.16
C GLU A 200 -17.58 24.67 47.10
N LYS A 201 -17.86 24.70 48.40
CA LYS A 201 -17.33 23.70 49.35
C LYS A 201 -17.93 22.31 49.14
N GLU A 202 -19.20 22.21 48.76
CA GLU A 202 -19.85 20.94 48.41
C GLU A 202 -19.26 20.39 47.09
N ILE A 203 -19.15 21.22 46.05
CA ILE A 203 -18.52 20.88 44.76
C ILE A 203 -17.05 20.49 44.97
N GLN A 204 -16.30 21.23 45.80
CA GLN A 204 -14.89 20.92 46.08
C GLN A 204 -14.74 19.60 46.85
N LYS A 205 -15.65 19.30 47.77
CA LYS A 205 -15.70 17.99 48.45
C LYS A 205 -16.04 16.86 47.47
N GLU A 206 -16.94 17.09 46.53
CA GLU A 206 -17.24 16.12 45.46
C GLU A 206 -16.06 15.93 44.51
N LEU A 207 -15.37 17.01 44.12
CA LEU A 207 -14.14 16.98 43.31
C LEU A 207 -12.97 16.31 44.02
N ASP A 208 -12.83 16.49 45.33
CA ASP A 208 -11.84 15.79 46.14
C ASP A 208 -12.23 14.32 46.42
N ALA A 209 -13.52 13.99 46.37
CA ALA A 209 -14.03 12.63 46.42
C ALA A 209 -13.89 11.89 45.08
N LEU A 210 -13.78 12.61 43.96
CA LEU A 210 -13.43 12.02 42.67
C LEU A 210 -11.97 11.54 42.69
N PRO A 211 -11.69 10.31 42.22
CA PRO A 211 -10.33 9.79 42.20
C PRO A 211 -9.45 10.64 41.27
N LYS A 212 -8.52 11.41 41.85
CA LYS A 212 -7.56 12.29 41.13
C LYS A 212 -6.64 11.55 40.15
N LYS A 213 -6.60 10.22 40.22
CA LYS A 213 -5.93 9.35 39.27
C LYS A 213 -6.87 8.18 38.94
N PRO A 214 -6.96 7.77 37.66
CA PRO A 214 -7.69 6.56 37.30
C PRO A 214 -7.15 5.38 38.10
N SER A 215 -8.06 4.50 38.53
CA SER A 215 -7.70 3.35 39.34
C SER A 215 -6.66 2.49 38.62
N GLN A 216 -5.77 1.84 39.37
CA GLN A 216 -4.81 0.89 38.80
C GLN A 216 -5.51 -0.21 37.97
N LYS A 217 -6.75 -0.56 38.33
CA LYS A 217 -7.59 -1.49 37.56
C LYS A 217 -8.06 -0.90 36.23
N GLU A 218 -8.45 0.37 36.21
CA GLU A 218 -8.93 1.06 35.00
C GLU A 218 -7.79 1.29 34.00
N THR A 219 -6.62 1.68 34.50
CA THR A 219 -5.40 1.82 33.68
C THR A 219 -4.93 0.48 33.10
N MET A 220 -4.98 -0.60 33.89
CA MET A 220 -4.72 -1.96 33.38
C MET A 220 -5.73 -2.38 32.31
N LYS A 221 -7.03 -2.12 32.54
CA LYS A 221 -8.09 -2.42 31.56
C LYS A 221 -7.90 -1.62 30.27
N TYR A 222 -7.59 -0.33 30.38
CA TYR A 222 -7.30 0.53 29.22
C TYR A 222 -6.09 0.01 28.43
N ASN A 223 -4.99 -0.31 29.09
CA ASN A 223 -3.79 -0.83 28.43
C ASN A 223 -4.04 -2.18 27.73
N ALA A 224 -4.85 -3.05 28.34
CA ALA A 224 -5.26 -4.32 27.73
C ALA A 224 -6.09 -4.08 26.46
N LEU A 225 -7.13 -3.23 26.54
CA LEU A 225 -7.96 -2.86 25.40
C LEU A 225 -7.14 -2.19 24.28
N TRP A 226 -6.19 -1.34 24.64
CA TRP A 226 -5.32 -0.69 23.66
C TRP A 226 -4.39 -1.70 22.95
N GLY A 227 -3.84 -2.66 23.70
CA GLY A 227 -3.04 -3.75 23.15
C GLY A 227 -3.84 -4.65 22.20
N GLU A 228 -5.05 -5.02 22.60
CA GLU A 228 -5.98 -5.80 21.78
C GLU A 228 -6.38 -5.05 20.51
N ASN A 229 -6.72 -3.76 20.61
CA ASN A 229 -7.06 -2.95 19.45
C ASN A 229 -5.89 -2.84 18.45
N LYS A 230 -4.65 -2.68 18.96
CA LYS A 230 -3.45 -2.68 18.12
C LYS A 230 -3.24 -4.03 17.42
N HIS A 231 -3.48 -5.14 18.12
CA HIS A 231 -3.41 -6.49 17.55
C HIS A 231 -4.45 -6.66 16.44
N LEU A 232 -5.72 -6.35 16.72
CA LEU A 232 -6.82 -6.44 15.76
C LEU A 232 -6.56 -5.60 14.52
N LYS A 233 -6.01 -4.38 14.68
CA LYS A 233 -5.62 -3.54 13.55
C LYS A 233 -4.56 -4.20 12.66
N SER A 234 -3.58 -4.89 13.26
CA SER A 234 -2.57 -5.65 12.52
C SER A 234 -3.18 -6.85 11.78
N GLU A 235 -4.11 -7.56 12.42
CA GLU A 235 -4.82 -8.67 11.78
C GLU A 235 -5.70 -8.22 10.62
N ILE A 236 -6.45 -7.13 10.78
CA ILE A 236 -7.24 -6.51 9.70
C ILE A 236 -6.34 -6.17 8.52
N GLN A 237 -5.18 -5.56 8.76
CA GLN A 237 -4.25 -5.24 7.68
C GLN A 237 -3.78 -6.50 6.94
N LYS A 238 -3.39 -7.55 7.67
CA LYS A 238 -3.01 -8.84 7.06
C LYS A 238 -4.15 -9.44 6.23
N THR A 239 -5.40 -9.33 6.67
CA THR A 239 -6.55 -9.82 5.90
C THR A 239 -6.80 -9.00 4.64
N LEU A 240 -6.59 -7.67 4.71
CA LEU A 240 -6.70 -6.79 3.54
C LEU A 240 -5.61 -7.11 2.51
N ASP A 241 -4.39 -7.35 2.96
CA ASP A 241 -3.27 -7.70 2.08
C ASP A 241 -3.55 -9.02 1.35
N LYS A 242 -4.00 -10.06 2.07
CA LYS A 242 -4.41 -11.34 1.46
C LYS A 242 -5.57 -11.19 0.47
N LEU A 243 -6.57 -10.38 0.81
CA LEU A 243 -7.69 -10.11 -0.08
C LEU A 243 -7.22 -9.38 -1.36
N GLY A 244 -6.23 -8.49 -1.23
CA GLY A 244 -5.57 -7.84 -2.36
C GLY A 244 -4.86 -8.84 -3.27
N GLU A 245 -4.07 -9.76 -2.69
CA GLU A 245 -3.40 -10.84 -3.41
C GLU A 245 -4.39 -11.75 -4.14
N GLU A 246 -5.48 -12.18 -3.48
CA GLU A 246 -6.52 -13.00 -4.10
C GLU A 246 -7.22 -12.28 -5.25
N ARG A 247 -7.52 -10.98 -5.11
CA ARG A 247 -8.10 -10.19 -6.20
C ARG A 247 -7.17 -10.10 -7.40
N GLN A 248 -5.89 -9.86 -7.19
CA GLN A 248 -4.90 -9.85 -8.27
C GLN A 248 -4.77 -11.21 -8.94
N TYR A 249 -4.76 -12.29 -8.15
CA TYR A 249 -4.77 -13.65 -8.67
C TYR A 249 -6.01 -13.93 -9.53
N GLN A 250 -7.21 -13.58 -9.05
CA GLN A 250 -8.45 -13.75 -9.81
C GLN A 250 -8.44 -12.96 -11.12
N LEU A 251 -7.99 -11.70 -11.10
CA LEU A 251 -7.83 -10.90 -12.32
C LEU A 251 -6.88 -11.58 -13.31
N SER A 252 -5.76 -12.15 -12.83
CA SER A 252 -4.82 -12.87 -13.69
C SER A 252 -5.43 -14.14 -14.30
N VAL A 253 -6.28 -14.86 -13.54
CA VAL A 253 -6.97 -16.06 -14.02
C VAL A 253 -8.04 -15.71 -15.06
N ILE A 254 -8.82 -14.65 -14.81
CA ILE A 254 -9.83 -14.15 -15.76
C ILE A 254 -9.14 -13.69 -17.05
N ALA A 255 -8.05 -12.92 -16.94
CA ALA A 255 -7.29 -12.47 -18.11
C ALA A 255 -6.76 -13.66 -18.93
N LYS A 256 -6.20 -14.70 -18.27
CA LYS A 256 -5.75 -15.92 -18.96
C LYS A 256 -6.89 -16.69 -19.63
N ARG A 257 -8.07 -16.74 -19.01
CA ARG A 257 -9.25 -17.38 -19.61
C ARG A 257 -9.73 -16.62 -20.84
N ALA A 258 -9.85 -15.30 -20.74
CA ALA A 258 -10.24 -14.45 -21.86
C ALA A 258 -9.27 -14.60 -23.04
N ILE A 259 -7.95 -14.60 -22.79
CA ILE A 259 -6.95 -14.85 -23.84
C ILE A 259 -7.16 -16.22 -24.49
N LYS A 260 -7.46 -17.26 -23.71
CA LYS A 260 -7.70 -18.60 -24.23
C LYS A 260 -8.99 -18.71 -25.03
N GLU A 261 -10.06 -18.02 -24.61
CA GLU A 261 -11.32 -17.95 -25.36
C GLU A 261 -11.12 -17.26 -26.71
N ILE A 262 -10.41 -16.13 -26.73
CA ILE A 262 -10.03 -15.45 -27.99
C ILE A 262 -9.24 -16.40 -28.91
N GLN A 263 -8.23 -17.10 -28.38
CA GLN A 263 -7.45 -18.08 -29.16
C GLN A 263 -8.31 -19.21 -29.73
N LEU A 264 -9.31 -19.69 -28.99
CA LEU A 264 -10.22 -20.74 -29.45
C LEU A 264 -11.21 -20.23 -30.51
N GLU A 265 -11.67 -18.98 -30.40
CA GLU A 265 -12.49 -18.32 -31.42
C GLU A 265 -11.68 -18.15 -32.72
N ASP A 266 -10.42 -17.73 -32.62
CA ASP A 266 -9.50 -17.63 -33.75
C ASP A 266 -9.29 -19.01 -34.42
N GLU A 267 -9.02 -20.07 -33.64
CA GLU A 267 -8.83 -21.44 -34.16
C GLU A 267 -10.10 -22.03 -34.83
N ASN A 268 -11.29 -21.63 -34.39
CA ASN A 268 -12.55 -22.11 -34.97
C ASN A 268 -12.92 -21.34 -36.25
N ASN A 269 -12.57 -20.05 -36.32
CA ASN A 269 -12.72 -19.24 -37.52
C ASN A 269 -11.74 -19.68 -38.62
N GLU A 270 -10.54 -20.17 -38.29
CA GLU A 270 -9.59 -20.72 -39.27
C GLU A 270 -10.00 -22.08 -39.86
N LYS A 271 -10.93 -22.80 -39.21
CA LYS A 271 -11.39 -24.14 -39.64
C LYS A 271 -12.71 -24.15 -40.41
N SER A 272 -13.39 -23.00 -40.49
CA SER A 272 -14.66 -22.83 -41.22
C SER A 272 -14.43 -22.23 -42.59
#